data_AF-A0A0C3DIA8-F1
#
_entry.id   AF-A0A0C3DIA8-F1
#
_cell.length_a   1.000
_cell.length_b   1.000
_cell.length_c   1.000
_cell.angle_alpha   90.00
_cell.angle_beta   90.00
_cell.angle_gamma   90.00
#
_symmetry.space_group_name_H-M   'P 1'
#
loop_
_entity.id
_entity.type
_entity.pdbx_description
1 polymer ?
#
loop_
_entity_poly.entity_id
_entity_poly.type
_entity_poly.pdbx_seq_one_letter_code
_entity_poly.pdbx_strand_id
1 'polypeptide(L)'
;MGPRSGQVHLGCAQVNSSIVLDSNYRWLHNVGEYDLRIPSEFDSTLYPNTYDVFKPLNQELTFDVDVSRVSCGINGTLYLSEMIQIEAQNFVNGVVRTPLTRTIDLSSLISRQSWDGLNGACCNEMDTLGSQHCCITGPYTCSGSLCSSGDERYDGVCDEDGCDFNYYGPGKKIDTTHKFTVTAQFLSNNNCASGALSQVRRLYVQDGRVIQNSNTNITGIAMTNHISVAFCAAQMHFLRRAAFPTDPGVARGTFSPFSHLRERNDAGGDVSRRRGVISNIRVGDIGSTY
;
A
#
# COMPACT_ATOMS: atom_id res chain seq x y z
N MET A 1 23.80 -0.68 -20.10
CA MET A 1 23.17 0.57 -20.61
C MET A 1 23.49 1.65 -19.60
N GLY A 2 24.27 2.65 -20.00
CA GLY A 2 24.66 3.76 -19.12
C GLY A 2 23.48 4.71 -18.82
N PRO A 3 23.62 5.61 -17.84
CA PRO A 3 22.59 6.59 -17.51
C PRO A 3 22.36 7.49 -18.72
N ARG A 4 21.09 7.74 -19.06
CA ARG A 4 20.73 8.72 -20.09
C ARG A 4 21.20 10.11 -19.65
N SER A 5 22.29 10.56 -20.25
CA SER A 5 22.70 11.97 -20.26
C SER A 5 21.60 12.80 -20.93
N GLY A 6 20.81 13.56 -20.17
CA GLY A 6 19.96 14.60 -20.76
C GLY A 6 18.70 15.05 -20.00
N GLN A 7 18.25 14.37 -18.93
CA GLN A 7 17.19 14.93 -18.09
C GLN A 7 17.78 15.78 -16.97
N VAL A 8 17.60 17.09 -17.07
CA VAL A 8 17.78 18.00 -15.93
C VAL A 8 16.69 17.67 -14.93
N HIS A 9 17.03 16.97 -13.85
CA HIS A 9 16.12 16.83 -12.72
C HIS A 9 15.92 18.23 -12.13
N LEU A 10 14.71 18.78 -12.23
CA LEU A 10 14.34 20.12 -11.76
C LEU A 10 14.31 20.24 -10.22
N GLY A 11 14.96 19.33 -9.50
CA GLY A 11 14.89 19.21 -8.05
C GLY A 11 13.53 18.74 -7.55
N CYS A 12 13.43 18.55 -6.23
CA CYS A 12 12.16 18.26 -5.57
C CYS A 12 11.42 19.57 -5.25
N ALA A 13 10.11 19.60 -5.46
CA ALA A 13 9.23 20.65 -4.96
C ALA A 13 8.50 20.18 -3.70
N GLN A 14 8.37 21.04 -2.69
CA GLN A 14 7.61 20.73 -1.50
C GLN A 14 6.11 20.78 -1.81
N VAL A 15 5.39 19.73 -1.42
CA VAL A 15 3.92 19.66 -1.47
C VAL A 15 3.40 19.70 -0.04
N ASN A 16 2.46 20.60 0.23
CA ASN A 16 1.80 20.66 1.53
C ASN A 16 0.66 19.63 1.55
N SER A 17 0.91 18.49 2.19
CA SER A 17 -0.07 17.42 2.41
C SER A 17 -0.38 17.27 3.91
N SER A 18 -1.39 16.46 4.23
CA SER A 18 -1.80 16.17 5.61
C SER A 18 -2.17 14.70 5.76
N ILE A 19 -2.05 14.18 6.98
CA ILE A 19 -2.51 12.84 7.34
C ILE A 19 -3.90 12.94 7.98
N VAL A 20 -4.75 11.98 7.68
CA VAL A 20 -6.11 11.87 8.18
C VAL A 20 -6.28 10.52 8.88
N LEU A 21 -6.92 10.51 10.04
CA LEU A 21 -7.23 9.28 10.78
C LEU A 21 -8.36 8.51 10.08
N ASP A 22 -8.16 7.20 9.94
CA ASP A 22 -9.15 6.23 9.52
C ASP A 22 -10.45 6.37 10.34
N SER A 23 -11.58 6.34 9.63
CA SER A 23 -12.93 6.37 10.21
C SER A 23 -13.20 5.38 11.36
N ASN A 24 -12.62 4.17 11.34
CA ASN A 24 -12.80 3.17 12.39
C ASN A 24 -12.27 3.61 13.75
N TYR A 25 -11.36 4.57 13.78
CA TYR A 25 -10.82 5.15 15.01
C TYR A 25 -11.53 6.45 15.43
N ARG A 26 -12.59 6.85 14.73
CA ARG A 26 -13.38 8.03 15.06
C ARG A 26 -14.56 7.62 15.94
N TRP A 27 -14.86 8.47 16.92
CA TRP A 27 -16.09 8.31 17.68
C TRP A 27 -17.30 8.69 16.81
N LEU A 28 -18.26 7.78 16.69
CA LEU A 28 -19.45 7.93 15.86
C LEU A 28 -20.70 8.14 16.74
N HIS A 29 -21.35 9.30 16.61
CA HIS A 29 -22.50 9.66 17.44
C HIS A 29 -23.58 10.42 16.64
N ASN A 30 -24.80 10.50 17.18
CA ASN A 30 -25.88 11.28 16.59
C ASN A 30 -25.58 12.78 16.66
N VAL A 31 -26.01 13.54 15.64
CA VAL A 31 -25.80 14.99 15.59
C VAL A 31 -26.60 15.67 16.71
N GLY A 32 -25.90 16.42 17.58
CA GLY A 32 -26.51 17.12 18.71
C GLY A 32 -26.64 16.27 19.98
N GLU A 33 -26.22 15.01 19.94
CA GLU A 33 -26.29 14.06 21.06
C GLU A 33 -24.92 13.42 21.31
N TYR A 34 -24.80 12.72 22.43
CA TYR A 34 -23.61 11.94 22.81
C TYR A 34 -23.83 10.44 22.68
N ASP A 35 -24.99 10.03 22.16
CA ASP A 35 -25.33 8.63 21.98
C ASP A 35 -24.64 8.06 20.75
N LEU A 36 -24.09 6.85 20.90
CA LEU A 36 -23.41 6.10 19.84
C LEU A 36 -24.35 5.90 18.65
N ARG A 37 -23.89 6.21 17.44
CA ARG A 37 -24.60 5.91 16.20
C ARG A 37 -23.97 4.66 15.57
N ILE A 38 -24.78 3.62 15.37
CA ILE A 38 -24.39 2.46 14.56
C ILE A 38 -25.29 2.48 13.31
N PRO A 39 -24.79 2.93 12.15
CA PRO A 39 -25.58 2.94 10.94
C PRO A 39 -25.86 1.50 10.48
N SER A 40 -27.09 1.23 10.04
CA SER A 40 -27.49 -0.07 9.49
C SER A 40 -27.09 -0.25 8.03
N GLU A 41 -26.65 0.82 7.36
CA GLU A 41 -26.25 0.86 5.95
C GLU A 41 -25.05 1.81 5.76
N PHE A 42 -24.37 1.69 4.63
CA PHE A 42 -23.26 2.59 4.29
C PHE A 42 -23.74 4.04 4.11
N ASP A 43 -23.11 4.97 4.83
CA ASP A 43 -23.41 6.40 4.79
C ASP A 43 -22.16 7.17 4.37
N SER A 44 -22.09 7.58 3.10
CA SER A 44 -20.93 8.29 2.53
C SER A 44 -20.64 9.63 3.21
N THR A 45 -21.62 10.22 3.90
CA THR A 45 -21.43 11.49 4.62
C THR A 45 -20.52 11.34 5.84
N LEU A 46 -20.31 10.12 6.33
CA LEU A 46 -19.37 9.80 7.42
C LEU A 46 -17.91 9.83 7.00
N TYR A 47 -17.63 9.95 5.69
CA TYR A 47 -16.29 9.84 5.12
C TYR A 47 -15.92 11.08 4.28
N PRO A 48 -15.75 12.26 4.91
CA PRO A 48 -15.66 13.54 4.19
C PRO A 48 -14.28 13.84 3.59
N ASN A 49 -13.27 13.00 3.84
CA ASN A 49 -11.88 13.31 3.52
C ASN A 49 -11.58 13.16 2.02
N THR A 50 -10.54 13.84 1.56
CA THR A 50 -9.95 13.69 0.22
C THR A 50 -8.52 13.23 0.36
N TYR A 51 -8.05 12.35 -0.52
CA TYR A 51 -6.68 11.82 -0.44
C TYR A 51 -5.84 12.29 -1.61
N ASP A 52 -4.55 12.47 -1.34
CA ASP A 52 -3.56 12.62 -2.40
C ASP A 52 -3.49 11.33 -3.21
N VAL A 53 -3.41 11.47 -4.52
CA VAL A 53 -3.48 10.35 -5.45
C VAL A 53 -2.14 10.19 -6.16
N PHE A 54 -1.54 9.02 -6.01
CA PHE A 54 -0.30 8.61 -6.63
C PHE A 54 -0.55 7.71 -7.86
N LYS A 55 0.12 8.02 -8.97
CA LYS A 55 0.12 7.22 -10.20
C LYS A 55 1.47 6.52 -10.32
N PRO A 56 1.60 5.26 -9.89
CA PRO A 56 2.91 4.62 -9.72
C PRO A 56 3.60 4.27 -11.04
N LEU A 57 2.87 4.02 -12.14
CA LEU A 57 3.47 3.51 -13.38
C LEU A 57 4.57 4.44 -13.92
N ASN A 58 5.77 3.86 -14.07
CA ASN A 58 7.00 4.53 -14.48
C ASN A 58 7.39 5.72 -13.58
N GLN A 59 7.08 5.61 -12.29
CA GLN A 59 7.45 6.54 -11.23
C GLN A 59 8.12 5.77 -10.08
N GLU A 60 8.69 6.51 -9.14
CA GLU A 60 9.22 5.97 -7.89
C GLU A 60 8.62 6.66 -6.66
N LEU A 61 8.53 5.89 -5.57
CA LEU A 61 8.14 6.34 -4.24
C LEU A 61 9.29 6.07 -3.27
N THR A 62 9.70 7.11 -2.55
CA THR A 62 10.83 7.07 -1.63
C THR A 62 10.45 7.66 -0.30
N PHE A 63 10.90 7.04 0.79
CA PHE A 63 10.67 7.53 2.14
C PHE A 63 11.77 7.05 3.08
N ASP A 64 12.01 7.83 4.12
CA ASP A 64 12.85 7.42 5.24
C ASP A 64 12.00 6.69 6.28
N VAL A 65 12.54 5.61 6.81
CA VAL A 65 11.90 4.79 7.85
C VAL A 65 12.86 4.57 9.01
N ASP A 66 12.35 4.77 10.22
CA ASP A 66 12.99 4.38 11.48
C ASP A 66 12.06 3.41 12.22
N VAL A 67 12.50 2.17 12.31
CA VAL A 67 11.82 1.07 13.02
C VAL A 67 12.69 0.52 14.16
N SER A 68 13.70 1.27 14.61
CA SER A 68 14.63 0.86 15.68
C SER A 68 13.93 0.57 17.02
N ARG A 69 12.72 1.11 17.20
CA ARG A 69 11.86 0.92 18.37
C ARG A 69 10.63 0.05 18.09
N VAL A 70 10.61 -0.63 16.96
CA VAL A 70 9.56 -1.59 16.60
C VAL A 70 10.13 -2.99 16.84
N SER A 71 9.63 -3.67 17.87
CA SER A 71 10.02 -5.05 18.18
C SER A 71 9.09 -6.06 17.48
N CYS A 72 9.42 -7.34 17.60
CA CYS A 72 8.58 -8.43 17.13
C CYS A 72 7.12 -8.29 17.59
N GLY A 73 6.19 -8.70 16.72
CA GLY A 73 4.75 -8.60 16.97
C GLY A 73 4.18 -7.19 16.76
N ILE A 74 4.88 -6.30 16.07
CA ILE A 74 4.31 -5.04 15.56
C ILE A 74 4.68 -4.89 14.09
N ASN A 75 3.70 -4.49 13.29
CA ASN A 75 3.91 -4.17 11.89
C ASN A 75 3.70 -2.66 11.66
N GLY A 76 4.77 -1.97 11.25
CA GLY A 76 4.68 -0.61 10.74
C GLY A 76 4.75 -0.64 9.22
N THR A 77 3.65 -0.32 8.53
CA THR A 77 3.55 -0.49 7.08
C THR A 77 3.22 0.82 6.38
N LEU A 78 3.82 1.01 5.21
CA LEU A 78 3.39 1.98 4.21
C LEU A 78 2.99 1.21 2.95
N TYR A 79 1.78 1.41 2.49
CA TYR A 79 1.23 0.75 1.31
C TYR A 79 0.34 1.69 0.51
N LEU A 80 -0.07 1.22 -0.65
CA LEU A 80 -0.93 1.91 -1.59
C LEU A 80 -2.22 1.11 -1.74
N SER A 81 -3.39 1.75 -1.63
CA SER A 81 -4.68 1.09 -1.89
C SER A 81 -5.44 1.79 -3.01
N GLU A 82 -6.08 0.99 -3.87
CA GLU A 82 -6.95 1.47 -4.96
C GLU A 82 -8.33 1.90 -4.41
N MET A 83 -8.34 2.91 -3.55
CA MET A 83 -9.57 3.42 -2.93
C MET A 83 -10.41 4.26 -3.91
N ILE A 84 -11.74 4.28 -3.73
CA ILE A 84 -12.66 4.88 -4.70
C ILE A 84 -12.38 6.37 -4.79
N GLN A 85 -12.14 6.85 -6.01
CA GLN A 85 -12.19 8.27 -6.32
C GLN A 85 -13.64 8.70 -6.63
N ILE A 86 -14.40 9.14 -5.63
CA ILE A 86 -15.74 9.73 -5.85
C ILE A 86 -15.60 11.21 -6.22
N GLU A 87 -16.12 11.65 -7.36
CA GLU A 87 -16.42 13.08 -7.56
C GLU A 87 -17.50 13.52 -6.57
N ALA A 88 -17.15 13.86 -5.34
CA ALA A 88 -18.16 14.34 -4.42
C ALA A 88 -18.58 15.74 -4.87
N GLN A 89 -19.80 15.81 -5.37
CA GLN A 89 -20.47 17.07 -5.65
C GLN A 89 -20.53 17.86 -4.35
N ASN A 90 -19.93 19.05 -4.35
CA ASN A 90 -20.13 20.00 -3.27
C ASN A 90 -21.59 20.46 -3.31
N PHE A 91 -22.44 19.89 -2.46
CA PHE A 91 -23.68 20.57 -2.07
C PHE A 91 -23.36 21.53 -0.92
N VAL A 92 -22.99 22.76 -1.28
CA VAL A 92 -23.03 23.90 -0.36
C VAL A 92 -24.07 24.87 -0.94
N ASN A 93 -25.18 25.06 -0.23
CA ASN A 93 -26.28 25.96 -0.61
C ASN A 93 -26.88 25.73 -2.02
N GLY A 94 -27.02 24.47 -2.44
CA GLY A 94 -27.76 24.12 -3.67
C GLY A 94 -27.09 24.54 -5.00
N VAL A 95 -25.82 24.94 -4.99
CA VAL A 95 -25.09 25.31 -6.21
C VAL A 95 -23.93 24.34 -6.44
N VAL A 96 -23.99 23.61 -7.56
CA VAL A 96 -22.90 22.74 -8.03
C VAL A 96 -21.71 23.62 -8.41
N ARG A 97 -20.59 23.49 -7.68
CA ARG A 97 -19.28 23.98 -8.13
C ARG A 97 -18.44 22.79 -8.62
N THR A 98 -17.71 23.06 -9.71
CA THR A 98 -16.84 22.20 -10.53
C THR A 98 -16.30 20.91 -9.87
N PRO A 99 -16.18 19.80 -10.63
CA PRO A 99 -15.84 18.48 -10.09
C PRO A 99 -14.44 18.50 -9.49
N LEU A 100 -14.36 18.32 -8.16
CA LEU A 100 -13.16 17.85 -7.50
C LEU A 100 -13.36 16.35 -7.30
N THR A 101 -12.57 15.56 -8.01
CA THR A 101 -12.43 14.12 -7.80
C THR A 101 -11.93 13.88 -6.37
N ARG A 102 -12.79 13.39 -5.48
CA ARG A 102 -12.50 13.06 -4.08
C ARG A 102 -12.19 11.58 -3.97
N THR A 103 -11.67 11.10 -2.85
CA THR A 103 -11.45 9.67 -2.59
C THR A 103 -12.08 9.34 -1.24
N ILE A 104 -12.90 8.28 -1.11
CA ILE A 104 -13.53 7.90 0.16
C ILE A 104 -12.64 6.94 0.94
N ASP A 105 -12.61 7.11 2.25
CA ASP A 105 -12.03 6.16 3.18
C ASP A 105 -12.83 4.85 3.21
N LEU A 106 -12.31 3.78 2.59
CA LEU A 106 -12.84 2.43 2.75
C LEU A 106 -11.87 1.55 3.53
N SER A 107 -10.88 2.14 4.23
CA SER A 107 -10.05 1.41 5.18
C SER A 107 -10.90 0.71 6.26
N SER A 108 -12.10 1.25 6.55
CA SER A 108 -13.13 0.60 7.38
C SER A 108 -13.76 -0.66 6.78
N LEU A 109 -13.47 -0.97 5.52
CA LEU A 109 -14.01 -2.12 4.80
C LEU A 109 -12.91 -3.09 4.32
N ILE A 110 -11.64 -2.68 4.25
CA ILE A 110 -10.50 -3.58 3.95
C ILE A 110 -10.14 -4.46 5.18
N SER A 111 -10.75 -4.21 6.33
CA SER A 111 -10.81 -5.21 7.41
C SER A 111 -11.87 -6.26 7.09
N ARG A 112 -11.47 -7.53 7.15
CA ARG A 112 -12.23 -8.80 6.94
C ARG A 112 -13.67 -8.91 7.47
N GLN A 113 -14.21 -7.91 8.15
CA GLN A 113 -15.59 -7.82 8.62
C GLN A 113 -16.03 -6.36 8.55
N SER A 114 -17.08 -6.06 7.79
CA SER A 114 -17.95 -4.91 8.05
C SER A 114 -18.58 -5.05 9.43
N TRP A 115 -19.13 -3.95 9.93
CA TRP A 115 -19.79 -3.80 11.24
C TRP A 115 -20.89 -4.85 11.55
N ASP A 116 -21.38 -5.56 10.54
CA ASP A 116 -22.40 -6.62 10.63
C ASP A 116 -21.84 -8.06 10.53
N GLY A 117 -20.54 -8.22 10.30
CA GLY A 117 -19.89 -9.52 10.08
C GLY A 117 -20.29 -10.26 8.79
N LEU A 118 -21.03 -9.62 7.89
CA LEU A 118 -21.63 -10.24 6.69
C LEU A 118 -20.93 -9.84 5.38
N ASN A 119 -20.34 -8.66 5.32
CA ASN A 119 -19.68 -8.13 4.13
C ASN A 119 -18.21 -7.72 4.40
N GLY A 120 -17.46 -7.47 3.35
CA GLY A 120 -16.14 -6.85 3.40
C GLY A 120 -15.95 -5.94 2.19
N ALA A 121 -14.85 -5.20 2.12
CA ALA A 121 -14.40 -4.58 0.88
C ALA A 121 -13.01 -5.03 0.49
N CYS A 122 -12.88 -5.21 -0.81
CA CYS A 122 -11.71 -5.66 -1.51
C CYS A 122 -11.28 -4.58 -2.51
N CYS A 123 -10.00 -4.32 -2.62
CA CYS A 123 -9.41 -3.48 -3.68
C CYS A 123 -7.94 -3.88 -3.85
N ASN A 124 -7.34 -3.52 -4.99
CA ASN A 124 -5.92 -3.78 -5.19
C ASN A 124 -5.05 -3.06 -4.14
N GLU A 125 -4.02 -3.75 -3.64
CA GLU A 125 -3.11 -3.26 -2.62
C GLU A 125 -1.65 -3.48 -3.03
N MET A 126 -0.86 -2.42 -2.98
CA MET A 126 0.58 -2.49 -3.23
C MET A 126 1.31 -2.11 -1.95
N ASP A 127 1.77 -3.15 -1.25
CA ASP A 127 2.71 -3.01 -0.15
C ASP A 127 4.05 -2.47 -0.68
N THR A 128 4.70 -1.55 0.01
CA THR A 128 6.05 -1.12 -0.44
C THR A 128 7.11 -2.25 -0.34
N LEU A 129 6.72 -3.38 0.24
CA LEU A 129 7.54 -4.55 0.55
C LEU A 129 7.02 -5.86 -0.08
N GLY A 130 5.87 -5.84 -0.75
CA GLY A 130 5.17 -6.99 -1.34
C GLY A 130 4.06 -6.51 -2.29
N SER A 131 3.24 -7.38 -2.84
CA SER A 131 2.07 -6.91 -3.62
C SER A 131 0.91 -7.87 -3.46
N GLN A 132 -0.27 -7.36 -3.15
CA GLN A 132 -1.51 -8.13 -3.11
C GLN A 132 -2.38 -7.73 -4.31
N HIS A 133 -2.80 -8.71 -5.10
CA HIS A 133 -3.58 -8.46 -6.31
C HIS A 133 -5.01 -8.93 -6.12
N CYS A 134 -5.99 -8.13 -6.53
CA CYS A 134 -7.38 -8.55 -6.62
C CYS A 134 -7.80 -8.71 -8.08
N CYS A 135 -8.49 -9.82 -8.41
CA CYS A 135 -9.06 -10.11 -9.74
C CYS A 135 -10.29 -9.23 -10.06
N ILE A 136 -10.28 -8.00 -9.57
CA ILE A 136 -11.30 -6.97 -9.66
C ILE A 136 -10.58 -5.63 -9.88
N THR A 137 -11.24 -4.71 -10.58
CA THR A 137 -10.70 -3.35 -10.76
C THR A 137 -11.46 -2.40 -9.84
N GLY A 138 -10.73 -1.61 -9.07
CA GLY A 138 -11.30 -0.71 -8.09
C GLY A 138 -11.95 -1.43 -6.90
N PRO A 139 -12.60 -0.65 -6.02
CA PRO A 139 -13.22 -1.21 -4.82
C PRO A 139 -14.44 -2.07 -5.12
N TYR A 140 -14.55 -3.14 -4.35
CA TYR A 140 -15.55 -4.18 -4.49
C TYR A 140 -16.05 -4.60 -3.12
N THR A 141 -17.37 -4.59 -2.93
CA THR A 141 -17.97 -5.19 -1.74
C THR A 141 -18.07 -6.69 -1.93
N CYS A 142 -17.53 -7.45 -0.98
CA CYS A 142 -17.58 -8.92 -0.97
C CYS A 142 -18.51 -9.42 0.13
N SER A 143 -18.95 -10.68 0.03
CA SER A 143 -19.69 -11.40 1.06
C SER A 143 -19.30 -12.88 1.08
N GLY A 144 -19.31 -13.52 2.25
CA GLY A 144 -18.96 -14.94 2.39
C GLY A 144 -17.54 -15.26 1.89
N SER A 145 -17.37 -16.37 1.17
CA SER A 145 -16.06 -16.81 0.65
C SER A 145 -15.40 -15.80 -0.30
N LEU A 146 -16.17 -14.92 -0.94
CA LEU A 146 -15.62 -13.85 -1.78
C LEU A 146 -14.72 -12.87 -0.99
N CYS A 147 -14.89 -12.81 0.34
CA CYS A 147 -14.07 -12.01 1.25
C CYS A 147 -12.84 -12.74 1.81
N SER A 148 -12.51 -13.94 1.30
CA SER A 148 -11.39 -14.73 1.80
C SER A 148 -11.44 -14.97 3.33
N SER A 149 -12.66 -15.18 3.85
CA SER A 149 -12.96 -15.24 5.28
C SER A 149 -12.72 -16.63 5.88
N GLY A 150 -12.37 -16.71 7.16
CA GLY A 150 -12.15 -18.01 7.83
C GLY A 150 -11.10 -18.87 7.13
N ASP A 151 -11.48 -20.11 6.78
CA ASP A 151 -10.63 -21.09 6.08
C ASP A 151 -10.61 -20.90 4.55
N GLU A 152 -11.41 -19.95 4.02
CA GLU A 152 -11.64 -19.72 2.58
C GLU A 152 -10.62 -18.73 1.98
N ARG A 153 -9.40 -18.70 2.54
CA ARG A 153 -8.35 -17.71 2.23
C ARG A 153 -8.04 -17.56 0.73
N TYR A 154 -8.25 -18.61 -0.06
CA TYR A 154 -7.93 -18.66 -1.48
C TYR A 154 -9.15 -18.68 -2.40
N ASP A 155 -10.36 -18.62 -1.83
CA ASP A 155 -11.61 -18.68 -2.59
C ASP A 155 -12.18 -17.28 -2.88
N GLY A 156 -11.56 -16.24 -2.32
CA GLY A 156 -11.97 -14.86 -2.49
C GLY A 156 -11.44 -14.19 -3.76
N VAL A 157 -11.82 -12.92 -3.93
CA VAL A 157 -11.48 -12.14 -5.13
C VAL A 157 -10.08 -11.54 -5.09
N CYS A 158 -9.39 -11.63 -3.95
CA CYS A 158 -8.06 -11.09 -3.72
C CYS A 158 -7.05 -12.19 -3.35
N ASP A 159 -5.83 -12.02 -3.83
CA ASP A 159 -4.66 -12.73 -3.35
C ASP A 159 -4.23 -12.18 -1.98
N GLU A 160 -4.71 -12.83 -0.93
CA GLU A 160 -4.42 -12.49 0.46
C GLU A 160 -2.96 -12.74 0.87
N ASP A 161 -2.25 -13.56 0.11
CA ASP A 161 -0.85 -13.91 0.38
C ASP A 161 0.10 -12.92 -0.27
N GLY A 162 -0.24 -12.48 -1.48
CA GLY A 162 0.58 -11.59 -2.28
C GLY A 162 1.92 -12.20 -2.73
N CYS A 163 2.74 -11.35 -3.32
CA CYS A 163 4.08 -11.68 -3.82
C CYS A 163 5.15 -10.91 -3.04
N ASP A 164 5.69 -11.55 -2.00
CA ASP A 164 6.58 -10.92 -1.04
C ASP A 164 8.06 -10.97 -1.45
N PHE A 165 8.79 -9.90 -1.12
CA PHE A 165 10.25 -9.89 -1.18
C PHE A 165 10.81 -9.24 0.09
N ASN A 166 11.54 -9.95 0.95
CA ASN A 166 12.00 -9.39 2.23
C ASN A 166 13.53 -9.51 2.41
N TYR A 167 14.22 -8.39 2.72
CA TYR A 167 15.67 -8.35 2.90
C TYR A 167 16.15 -7.18 3.79
N TYR A 168 15.80 -7.19 5.07
CA TYR A 168 16.34 -6.25 6.07
C TYR A 168 16.15 -6.81 7.48
N GLY A 169 16.88 -6.29 8.46
CA GLY A 169 16.72 -6.65 9.86
C GLY A 169 17.88 -6.19 10.75
N PRO A 170 17.80 -6.40 12.08
CA PRO A 170 18.85 -5.96 13.01
C PRO A 170 20.20 -6.60 12.67
N GLY A 171 21.23 -5.77 12.48
CA GLY A 171 22.59 -6.22 12.13
C GLY A 171 22.73 -6.87 10.75
N LYS A 172 21.74 -6.70 9.86
CA LYS A 172 21.82 -7.13 8.45
C LYS A 172 22.44 -6.03 7.59
N LYS A 173 22.56 -6.30 6.28
CA LYS A 173 23.09 -5.33 5.29
C LYS A 173 22.31 -4.01 5.29
N ILE A 174 20.99 -4.09 5.48
CA ILE A 174 20.13 -2.96 5.83
C ILE A 174 19.79 -3.16 7.31
N ASP A 175 20.43 -2.38 8.17
CA ASP A 175 20.32 -2.52 9.62
C ASP A 175 19.11 -1.73 10.14
N THR A 176 18.08 -2.43 10.60
CA THR A 176 16.86 -1.80 11.10
C THR A 176 17.01 -1.17 12.48
N THR A 177 18.17 -1.29 13.13
CA THR A 177 18.46 -0.56 14.38
C THR A 177 18.75 0.92 14.13
N HIS A 178 18.88 1.33 12.87
CA HIS A 178 19.07 2.70 12.43
C HIS A 178 18.06 3.09 11.37
N LYS A 179 17.88 4.41 11.18
CA LYS A 179 17.08 4.95 10.07
C LYS A 179 17.68 4.54 8.73
N PHE A 180 16.84 4.23 7.76
CA PHE A 180 17.23 4.01 6.37
C PHE A 180 16.16 4.54 5.42
N THR A 181 16.55 4.79 4.17
CA THR A 181 15.63 5.18 3.10
C THR A 181 15.23 3.95 2.32
N VAL A 182 13.95 3.83 1.98
CA VAL A 182 13.40 2.85 1.05
C VAL A 182 12.96 3.58 -0.20
N THR A 183 13.29 3.03 -1.37
CA THR A 183 12.80 3.50 -2.67
C THR A 183 12.21 2.32 -3.44
N ALA A 184 10.96 2.46 -3.86
CA ALA A 184 10.25 1.52 -4.71
C ALA A 184 10.05 2.15 -6.10
N GLN A 185 10.44 1.43 -7.15
CA GLN A 185 10.35 1.85 -8.54
C GLN A 185 9.38 0.94 -9.29
N PHE A 186 8.38 1.50 -9.95
CA PHE A 186 7.34 0.75 -10.65
C PHE A 186 7.53 0.84 -12.16
N LEU A 187 8.28 -0.10 -12.74
CA LEU A 187 8.68 0.00 -14.15
C LEU A 187 7.62 -0.62 -15.05
N SER A 188 7.26 0.11 -16.12
CA SER A 188 6.39 -0.42 -17.18
C SER A 188 7.17 -1.05 -18.33
N ASN A 189 6.51 -1.92 -19.09
CA ASN A 189 7.10 -2.65 -20.21
C ASN A 189 7.57 -1.76 -21.39
N ASN A 190 7.08 -0.52 -21.45
CA ASN A 190 7.44 0.45 -22.49
C ASN A 190 8.14 1.70 -21.92
N ASN A 191 8.46 1.73 -20.63
CA ASN A 191 8.99 2.88 -19.90
C ASN A 191 8.11 4.14 -19.98
N CYS A 192 6.80 3.97 -20.15
CA CYS A 192 5.80 5.04 -20.13
C CYS A 192 4.70 4.74 -19.11
N ALA A 193 4.03 5.78 -18.59
CA ALA A 193 2.88 5.62 -17.70
C ALA A 193 1.68 4.91 -18.36
N SER A 194 1.67 4.81 -19.70
CA SER A 194 0.65 4.09 -20.48
C SER A 194 0.94 2.59 -20.66
N GLY A 195 2.13 2.12 -20.29
CA GLY A 195 2.50 0.70 -20.39
C GLY A 195 1.92 -0.16 -19.28
N ALA A 196 2.02 -1.48 -19.45
CA ALA A 196 1.71 -2.42 -18.38
C ALA A 196 2.88 -2.48 -17.39
N LEU A 197 2.59 -2.66 -16.09
CA LEU A 197 3.64 -2.92 -15.11
C LEU A 197 4.42 -4.17 -15.51
N SER A 198 5.75 -4.09 -15.41
CA SER A 198 6.66 -5.19 -15.76
C SER A 198 7.44 -5.71 -14.55
N GLN A 199 7.85 -4.81 -13.67
CA GLN A 199 8.62 -5.16 -12.48
C GLN A 199 8.54 -4.04 -11.43
N VAL A 200 8.61 -4.43 -10.16
CA VAL A 200 8.82 -3.52 -9.03
C VAL A 200 10.24 -3.73 -8.51
N ARG A 201 11.05 -2.67 -8.56
CA ARG A 201 12.42 -2.67 -8.04
C ARG A 201 12.48 -1.97 -6.71
N ARG A 202 13.45 -2.37 -5.90
CA ARG A 202 13.74 -1.74 -4.62
C ARG A 202 15.21 -1.42 -4.48
N LEU A 203 15.48 -0.31 -3.82
CA LEU A 203 16.79 0.11 -3.39
C LEU A 203 16.67 0.79 -2.03
N TYR A 204 17.77 0.78 -1.29
CA TYR A 204 17.84 1.38 0.03
C TYR A 204 18.98 2.38 0.06
N VAL A 205 18.88 3.36 0.96
CA VAL A 205 20.01 4.23 1.32
C VAL A 205 20.19 4.18 2.83
N GLN A 206 21.39 3.82 3.30
CA GLN A 206 21.74 3.85 4.71
C GLN A 206 23.16 4.38 4.84
N ASP A 207 23.39 5.29 5.79
CA ASP A 207 24.69 5.97 5.99
C ASP A 207 25.28 6.59 4.72
N GLY A 208 24.41 7.19 3.89
CA GLY A 208 24.79 7.80 2.62
C GLY A 208 25.20 6.82 1.52
N ARG A 209 25.03 5.51 1.72
CA ARG A 209 25.36 4.48 0.74
C ARG A 209 24.11 3.90 0.11
N VAL A 210 24.08 3.88 -1.23
CA VAL A 210 23.05 3.15 -1.99
C VAL A 210 23.29 1.65 -1.87
N ILE A 211 22.27 0.94 -1.42
CA ILE A 211 22.26 -0.51 -1.21
C ILE A 211 21.21 -1.11 -2.13
N GLN A 212 21.65 -1.91 -3.11
CA GLN A 212 20.74 -2.66 -3.99
C GLN A 212 19.99 -3.74 -3.19
N ASN A 213 18.75 -4.02 -3.61
CA ASN A 213 18.00 -5.16 -3.10
C ASN A 213 18.79 -6.47 -3.30
N SER A 214 18.61 -7.43 -2.39
CA SER A 214 19.29 -8.72 -2.49
C SER A 214 18.81 -9.52 -3.68
N ASN A 215 19.64 -10.44 -4.16
CA ASN A 215 19.18 -11.51 -5.03
C ASN A 215 18.52 -12.62 -4.21
N THR A 216 17.51 -13.26 -4.79
CA THR A 216 17.01 -14.56 -4.36
C THR A 216 18.15 -15.59 -4.36
N ASN A 217 18.14 -16.46 -3.36
CA ASN A 217 19.07 -17.59 -3.26
C ASN A 217 18.29 -18.83 -2.81
N ILE A 218 17.33 -19.24 -3.64
CA ILE A 218 16.41 -20.35 -3.37
C ILE A 218 16.48 -21.31 -4.54
N THR A 219 16.80 -22.58 -4.27
CA THR A 219 16.83 -23.64 -5.28
C THR A 219 15.48 -23.74 -5.99
N GLY A 220 15.48 -23.66 -7.32
CA GLY A 220 14.26 -23.72 -8.15
C GLY A 220 13.62 -22.35 -8.45
N ILE A 221 14.14 -21.26 -7.87
CA ILE A 221 13.75 -19.89 -8.22
C ILE A 221 14.92 -19.22 -8.93
N ALA A 222 14.66 -18.62 -10.10
CA ALA A 222 15.68 -17.86 -10.81
C ALA A 222 16.24 -16.73 -9.95
N MET A 223 17.55 -16.51 -10.04
CA MET A 223 18.21 -15.43 -9.31
C MET A 223 17.67 -14.08 -9.80
N THR A 224 17.01 -13.34 -8.91
CA THR A 224 16.43 -12.02 -9.19
C THR A 224 16.41 -11.16 -7.93
N ASN A 225 16.37 -9.83 -8.09
CA ASN A 225 16.29 -8.86 -7.01
C ASN A 225 15.07 -7.92 -7.12
N HIS A 226 14.09 -8.28 -7.93
CA HIS A 226 12.90 -7.49 -8.18
C HIS A 226 11.67 -8.39 -8.27
N ILE A 227 10.52 -7.80 -7.98
CA ILE A 227 9.23 -8.47 -8.15
C ILE A 227 8.86 -8.40 -9.63
N SER A 228 8.47 -9.54 -10.20
CA SER A 228 7.95 -9.68 -11.56
C SER A 228 6.97 -10.85 -11.60
N VAL A 229 6.13 -10.93 -12.64
CA VAL A 229 5.21 -12.05 -12.87
C VAL A 229 5.94 -13.40 -12.77
N ALA A 230 7.12 -13.49 -13.40
CA ALA A 230 7.91 -14.72 -13.41
C ALA A 230 8.45 -15.09 -12.02
N PHE A 231 8.89 -14.10 -11.23
CA PHE A 231 9.31 -14.33 -9.85
C PHE A 231 8.14 -14.81 -8.98
N CYS A 232 6.99 -14.13 -9.05
CA CYS A 232 5.81 -14.47 -8.25
C CYS A 232 5.29 -15.87 -8.59
N ALA A 233 5.25 -16.24 -9.87
CA ALA A 233 4.89 -17.59 -10.29
C ALA A 233 5.84 -18.66 -9.72
N ALA A 234 7.15 -18.41 -9.76
CA ALA A 234 8.14 -19.34 -9.21
C ALA A 234 8.04 -19.46 -7.67
N GLN A 235 7.81 -18.33 -6.98
CA GLN A 235 7.61 -18.30 -5.53
C GLN A 235 6.36 -19.06 -5.11
N MET A 236 5.21 -18.82 -5.76
CA MET A 236 3.96 -19.52 -5.45
C MET A 236 4.08 -21.02 -5.68
N HIS A 237 4.73 -21.43 -6.78
CA HIS A 237 5.01 -22.85 -7.04
C HIS A 237 5.89 -23.47 -5.95
N PHE A 238 6.96 -22.78 -5.54
CA PHE A 238 7.84 -23.23 -4.48
C PHE A 238 7.10 -23.41 -3.14
N LEU A 239 6.21 -22.47 -2.79
CA LEU A 239 5.41 -22.52 -1.57
C LEU A 239 4.24 -23.53 -1.63
N ARG A 240 4.06 -24.23 -2.76
CA ARG A 240 2.96 -25.17 -3.02
C ARG A 240 1.57 -24.55 -2.76
N ARG A 241 1.43 -23.26 -3.01
CA ARG A 241 0.16 -22.55 -2.86
C ARG A 241 -0.69 -22.75 -4.11
N ALA A 242 -1.99 -22.99 -3.93
CA ALA A 242 -2.95 -23.23 -5.01
C ALA A 242 -3.51 -21.94 -5.64
N ALA A 243 -3.03 -20.76 -5.23
CA ALA A 243 -3.52 -19.48 -5.73
C ALA A 243 -2.81 -19.04 -7.02
N PHE A 244 -3.59 -18.41 -7.89
CA PHE A 244 -3.24 -18.00 -9.25
C PHE A 244 -1.98 -17.10 -9.29
N PRO A 245 -1.00 -17.38 -10.18
CA PRO A 245 0.01 -16.39 -10.51
C PRO A 245 -0.66 -15.28 -11.33
N THR A 246 -1.25 -14.30 -10.65
CA THR A 246 -1.77 -13.09 -11.29
C THR A 246 -0.64 -12.08 -11.45
N ASP A 247 -0.79 -11.16 -12.40
CA ASP A 247 0.19 -10.10 -12.62
C ASP A 247 0.38 -9.32 -11.30
N PRO A 248 1.62 -8.94 -10.89
CA PRO A 248 1.82 -8.14 -9.69
C PRO A 248 0.99 -6.85 -9.82
N GLY A 249 0.04 -6.68 -8.90
CA GLY A 249 -1.01 -5.68 -9.01
C GLY A 249 -0.48 -4.26 -8.97
N VAL A 250 -0.35 -3.64 -10.13
CA VAL A 250 -0.59 -2.20 -10.26
C VAL A 250 -1.78 -2.12 -11.19
N ALA A 251 -2.96 -1.97 -10.60
CA ALA A 251 -4.16 -1.64 -11.37
C ALA A 251 -3.83 -0.46 -12.30
N ARG A 252 -4.51 -0.38 -13.44
CA ARG A 252 -4.39 0.71 -14.42
C ARG A 252 -4.86 2.07 -13.87
N GLY A 253 -4.95 2.19 -12.55
CA GLY A 253 -5.57 3.24 -11.77
C GLY A 253 -4.66 3.76 -10.66
N THR A 254 -5.16 4.85 -10.11
CA THR A 254 -4.57 5.72 -9.12
C THR A 254 -4.65 5.13 -7.71
N PHE A 255 -3.53 5.12 -6.99
CA PHE A 255 -3.47 4.67 -5.60
C PHE A 255 -3.43 5.85 -4.64
N SER A 256 -4.09 5.73 -3.49
CA SER A 256 -3.87 6.68 -2.38
C SER A 256 -2.80 6.09 -1.46
N PRO A 257 -1.74 6.84 -1.07
CA PRO A 257 -0.73 6.36 -0.15
C PRO A 257 -1.30 6.32 1.27
N PHE A 258 -1.39 5.13 1.84
CA PHE A 258 -1.79 4.91 3.22
C PHE A 258 -0.61 4.41 4.04
N SER A 259 -0.40 5.03 5.19
CA SER A 259 0.32 4.39 6.28
C SER A 259 -0.73 3.84 7.24
N HIS A 260 -0.88 2.52 7.28
CA HIS A 260 -1.62 1.87 8.36
C HIS A 260 -0.62 1.25 9.33
N LEU A 261 -0.73 1.62 10.60
CA LEU A 261 -0.10 0.88 11.68
C LEU A 261 -1.12 -0.15 12.15
N ARG A 262 -1.04 -1.38 11.63
CA ARG A 262 -1.80 -2.49 12.19
C ARG A 262 -1.01 -3.06 13.36
N GLU A 263 -1.45 -2.80 14.58
CA GLU A 263 -0.99 -3.57 15.73
C GLU A 263 -1.57 -4.98 15.66
N ARG A 264 -0.83 -5.92 15.06
CA ARG A 264 -1.07 -7.35 15.28
C ARG A 264 -0.14 -7.79 16.41
N ASN A 265 -0.58 -7.59 17.66
CA ASN A 265 0.21 -7.86 18.86
C ASN A 265 0.34 -9.37 19.09
N ASP A 266 1.11 -10.04 18.24
CA ASP A 266 1.30 -11.50 18.26
C ASP A 266 2.28 -11.96 19.37
N ALA A 267 2.94 -11.00 20.03
CA ALA A 267 3.95 -11.24 21.05
C ALA A 267 3.65 -10.39 22.29
N GLY A 268 2.85 -10.93 23.22
CA GLY A 268 2.48 -10.27 24.46
C GLY A 268 3.65 -9.57 25.16
N GLY A 269 3.46 -8.29 25.50
CA GLY A 269 4.45 -7.43 26.12
C GLY A 269 4.02 -5.96 26.09
N ASP A 270 4.68 -5.10 26.86
CA ASP A 270 4.41 -3.66 26.85
C ASP A 270 4.77 -3.04 25.48
N VAL A 271 3.76 -2.54 24.78
CA VAL A 271 3.86 -1.89 23.47
C VAL A 271 3.80 -0.36 23.56
N SER A 272 3.56 0.19 24.77
CA SER A 272 3.25 1.63 24.96
C SER A 272 4.33 2.61 24.52
N ARG A 273 5.57 2.13 24.35
CA ARG A 273 6.73 2.94 23.92
C ARG A 273 7.25 2.58 22.53
N ARG A 274 6.61 1.63 21.84
CA ARG A 274 7.02 1.19 20.51
C ARG A 274 6.50 2.19 19.47
N ARG A 275 7.36 2.61 18.54
CA ARG A 275 7.01 3.63 17.54
C ARG A 275 7.85 3.43 16.29
N GLY A 276 7.18 3.42 15.13
CA GLY A 276 7.80 3.63 13.84
C GLY A 276 7.71 5.09 13.40
N VAL A 277 8.68 5.56 12.62
CA VAL A 277 8.65 6.89 12.01
C VAL A 277 8.83 6.76 10.51
N ILE A 278 7.86 7.28 9.75
CA ILE A 278 7.97 7.50 8.31
C ILE A 278 8.18 8.99 8.10
N SER A 279 9.13 9.36 7.25
CA SER A 279 9.46 10.76 6.98
C SER A 279 10.04 10.94 5.58
N ASN A 280 10.19 12.19 5.14
CA ASN A 280 10.87 12.53 3.89
C ASN A 280 10.31 11.77 2.66
N ILE A 281 8.97 11.72 2.58
CA ILE A 281 8.24 11.08 1.48
C ILE A 281 8.46 11.91 0.21
N ARG A 282 8.90 11.25 -0.85
CA ARG A 282 9.25 11.81 -2.14
C ARG A 282 8.66 10.91 -3.23
N VAL A 283 8.09 11.52 -4.26
CA VAL A 283 7.59 10.82 -5.44
C VAL A 283 8.08 11.54 -6.70
N GLY A 284 8.35 10.79 -7.76
CA GLY A 284 8.76 11.41 -9.02
C GLY A 284 9.20 10.40 -10.07
N ASP A 285 9.89 10.90 -11.09
CA ASP A 285 10.48 10.08 -12.15
C ASP A 285 11.54 9.13 -11.57
N ILE A 286 11.72 7.99 -12.22
CA ILE A 286 12.73 6.99 -11.85
C ILE A 286 14.13 7.63 -11.74
N GLY A 287 14.76 7.52 -10.57
CA GLY A 287 16.10 8.03 -10.25
C GLY A 287 16.15 9.50 -9.81
N SER A 288 15.02 10.12 -9.47
CA SER A 288 14.93 11.54 -9.10
C SER A 288 14.85 11.79 -7.58
N THR A 289 14.63 10.77 -6.76
CA THR A 289 14.23 10.96 -5.36
C THR A 289 15.31 10.66 -4.30
N TYR A 290 16.51 10.18 -4.65
CA TYR A 290 17.54 9.76 -3.67
C TYR A 290 18.98 10.12 -4.06
#